data_AF-A0A956GLE2-F1
#
_entry.id   AF-A0A956GLE2-F1
#
_cell.length_a   1.000
_cell.length_b   1.000
_cell.length_c   1.000
_cell.angle_alpha   90.00
_cell.angle_beta   90.00
_cell.angle_gamma   90.00
#
_symmetry.space_group_name_H-M   'P 1'
#
loop_
_entity.id
_entity.type
_entity.pdbx_description
1 polymer ?
#
loop_
_entity_poly.entity_id
_entity_poly.type
_entity_poly.pdbx_seq_one_letter_code
_entity_poly.pdbx_strand_id
1 'polypeptide(L)'
;RRAARALAGEATGAALLEAAGYQLLDTQARLTWTVRCDDEPVEVELRCDALVGRDGRRLVAEVKTGDRAPSLATAATRRQLLEYVVAYRADGVLLVDPEAGAIHEVDFDLARDAPPAPPPPSSIRSRVGWFAAGVVAGAIAAVAAVAPW
;
A
#
# COMPACT_ATOMS: atom_id res chain seq x y z
N ARG A 1 21.14 12.46 21.95
CA ARG A 1 21.85 13.28 20.92
C ARG A 1 21.48 12.87 19.48
N ARG A 2 21.44 11.58 19.10
CA ARG A 2 20.98 11.16 17.74
C ARG A 2 19.48 11.35 17.50
N ALA A 3 18.62 10.90 18.42
CA ALA A 3 17.16 11.01 18.25
C ALA A 3 16.67 12.46 18.08
N ALA A 4 17.23 13.41 18.85
CA ALA A 4 16.91 14.83 18.71
C ALA A 4 17.35 15.41 17.35
N ARG A 5 18.43 14.91 16.75
CA ARG A 5 18.86 15.32 15.40
C ARG A 5 17.97 14.71 14.32
N ALA A 6 17.51 13.48 14.50
CA ALA A 6 16.54 12.87 13.59
C ALA A 6 15.24 13.68 13.56
N LEU A 7 14.66 13.99 14.72
CA LEU A 7 13.46 14.82 14.85
C LEU A 7 13.65 16.23 14.27
N ALA A 8 14.80 16.87 14.50
CA ALA A 8 15.10 18.17 13.92
C ALA A 8 15.25 18.11 12.39
N GLY A 9 15.87 17.04 11.86
CA GLY A 9 15.98 16.79 10.43
C GLY A 9 14.62 16.56 9.77
N GLU A 10 13.75 15.77 10.41
CA GLU A 10 12.37 15.53 9.95
C GLU A 10 11.56 16.84 9.89
N ALA A 11 11.60 17.66 10.94
CA ALA A 11 10.91 18.96 10.96
C ALA A 11 11.44 19.93 9.89
N THR A 12 12.76 19.94 9.67
CA THR A 12 13.39 20.77 8.64
C THR A 12 13.04 20.26 7.23
N GLY A 13 12.98 18.94 7.03
CA GLY A 13 12.57 18.32 5.78
C GLY A 13 11.11 18.60 5.43
N ALA A 14 10.21 18.52 6.42
CA ALA A 14 8.81 18.91 6.27
C ALA A 14 8.67 20.37 5.80
N ALA A 15 9.37 21.30 6.45
CA ALA A 15 9.37 22.71 6.07
C ALA A 15 9.94 22.94 4.65
N LEU A 16 10.99 22.20 4.26
CA LEU A 16 11.56 22.27 2.91
C LEU A 16 10.57 21.79 1.84
N LEU A 17 9.84 20.69 2.12
CA LEU A 17 8.79 20.17 1.24
C LEU A 17 7.66 21.18 1.06
N GLU A 18 7.15 21.76 2.14
CA GLU A 18 6.10 22.78 2.10
C GLU A 18 6.55 24.03 1.34
N ALA A 19 7.77 24.52 1.60
CA ALA A 19 8.34 25.66 0.88
C ALA A 19 8.51 25.39 -0.63
N ALA A 20 8.72 24.13 -1.02
CA ALA A 20 8.79 23.70 -2.41
C ALA A 20 7.41 23.46 -3.07
N GLY A 21 6.31 23.66 -2.33
CA GLY A 21 4.94 23.55 -2.82
C GLY A 21 4.31 22.16 -2.70
N TYR A 22 4.90 21.27 -1.90
CA TYR A 22 4.29 19.97 -1.58
C TYR A 22 3.35 20.10 -0.38
N GLN A 23 2.19 19.45 -0.45
CA GLN A 23 1.28 19.31 0.67
C GLN A 23 1.66 18.07 1.48
N LEU A 24 1.88 18.21 2.79
CA LEU A 24 2.02 17.05 3.69
C LEU A 24 0.66 16.34 3.84
N LEU A 25 0.62 15.06 3.48
CA LEU A 25 -0.57 14.21 3.61
C LEU A 25 -0.51 13.38 4.90
N ASP A 26 0.68 12.87 5.22
CA ASP A 26 0.94 12.13 6.45
C ASP A 26 2.45 12.20 6.78
N THR A 27 2.80 12.10 8.05
CA THR A 27 4.18 12.12 8.54
C THR A 27 4.46 10.83 9.29
N GLN A 28 5.63 10.25 9.06
CA GLN A 28 6.03 8.96 9.64
C GLN A 28 5.00 7.85 9.32
N ALA A 29 4.41 7.93 8.12
CA ALA A 29 3.32 7.08 7.68
C ALA A 29 3.73 5.61 7.77
N ARG A 30 2.81 4.79 8.27
CA ARG A 30 3.00 3.34 8.45
C ARG A 30 1.89 2.60 7.74
N LEU A 31 2.26 1.50 7.10
CA LEU A 31 1.31 0.51 6.62
C LEU A 31 1.84 -0.91 6.88
N THR A 32 0.94 -1.86 6.77
CA THR A 32 1.29 -3.28 6.65
C THR A 32 0.79 -3.76 5.29
N TRP A 33 1.60 -4.56 4.61
CA TRP A 33 1.23 -5.20 3.36
C TRP A 33 1.58 -6.70 3.40
N THR A 34 0.80 -7.51 2.69
CA THR A 34 0.92 -8.96 2.73
C THR A 34 1.61 -9.47 1.47
N VAL A 35 2.71 -10.19 1.65
CA VAL A 35 3.29 -11.07 0.61
C VAL A 35 2.65 -12.43 0.75
N ARG A 36 2.31 -13.11 -0.36
CA ARG A 36 1.84 -14.49 -0.33
C ARG A 36 2.82 -15.40 -1.08
N CYS A 37 3.25 -16.47 -0.43
CA CYS A 37 4.05 -17.54 -1.03
C CYS A 37 3.25 -18.83 -0.90
N ASP A 38 2.81 -19.43 -2.01
CA ASP A 38 1.96 -20.63 -2.00
C ASP A 38 0.75 -20.48 -1.05
N ASP A 39 0.05 -19.34 -1.15
CA ASP A 39 -1.07 -18.93 -0.31
C ASP A 39 -0.76 -18.66 1.17
N GLU A 40 0.47 -18.85 1.64
CA GLU A 40 0.88 -18.49 2.99
C GLU A 40 1.16 -16.98 3.10
N PRO A 41 0.44 -16.24 3.97
CA PRO A 41 0.63 -14.81 4.13
C PRO A 41 1.86 -14.50 4.99
N VAL A 42 2.65 -13.53 4.54
CA VAL A 42 3.73 -12.90 5.29
C VAL A 42 3.43 -11.40 5.38
N GLU A 43 3.12 -10.93 6.59
CA GLU A 43 2.87 -9.52 6.86
C GLU A 43 4.19 -8.75 6.94
N VAL A 44 4.29 -7.67 6.18
CA VAL A 44 5.45 -6.78 6.13
C VAL A 44 5.01 -5.39 6.58
N GLU A 45 5.60 -4.91 7.68
CA GLU A 45 5.43 -3.52 8.09
C GLU A 45 6.38 -2.62 7.30
N LEU A 46 5.86 -1.51 6.78
CA LEU A 46 6.63 -0.50 6.07
C LEU A 46 6.35 0.88 6.64
N ARG A 47 7.39 1.71 6.72
CA ARG A 47 7.33 3.09 7.18
C ARG A 47 8.12 4.01 6.27
N CYS A 48 7.59 5.19 5.98
CA CYS A 48 8.31 6.27 5.31
C CYS A 48 8.24 7.55 6.15
N ASP A 49 9.11 8.53 5.85
CA ASP A 49 9.17 9.75 6.64
C ASP A 49 8.00 10.69 6.40
N ALA A 50 7.51 10.78 5.17
CA ALA A 50 6.27 11.47 4.87
C ALA A 50 5.61 10.95 3.58
N LEU A 51 4.31 11.18 3.49
CA LEU A 51 3.54 11.14 2.25
C LEU A 51 3.17 12.56 1.88
N VAL A 52 3.39 12.93 0.62
CA VAL A 52 3.11 14.28 0.14
C VAL A 52 2.28 14.26 -1.14
N GLY A 53 1.56 15.36 -1.38
CA GLY A 53 0.78 15.59 -2.58
C GLY A 53 1.29 16.81 -3.34
N ARG A 54 1.29 16.74 -4.68
CA ARG A 54 1.51 17.89 -5.56
C ARG A 54 0.91 17.62 -6.94
N ASP A 55 0.15 18.57 -7.47
CA ASP A 55 -0.41 18.50 -8.83
C ASP A 55 -1.18 17.19 -9.10
N GLY A 56 -1.93 16.71 -8.10
CA GLY A 56 -2.69 15.46 -8.17
C GLY A 56 -1.88 14.18 -8.01
N ARG A 57 -0.55 14.27 -7.89
CA ARG A 57 0.36 13.15 -7.65
C ARG A 57 0.53 12.92 -6.15
N ARG A 58 0.63 11.64 -5.76
CA ARG A 58 0.99 11.21 -4.40
C ARG A 58 2.42 10.69 -4.41
N LEU A 59 3.28 11.24 -3.57
CA LEU A 59 4.70 10.89 -3.52
C LEU A 59 5.07 10.45 -2.10
N VAL A 60 6.04 9.54 -2.00
CA VAL A 60 6.68 9.21 -0.73
C VAL A 60 7.92 10.10 -0.58
N ALA A 61 8.10 10.74 0.57
CA ALA A 61 9.32 11.50 0.87
C ALA A 61 10.16 10.74 1.90
N GLU A 62 11.44 10.57 1.58
CA GLU A 62 12.47 9.97 2.44
C GLU A 62 13.48 11.07 2.79
N VAL A 63 13.59 11.39 4.08
CA VAL A 63 14.43 12.47 4.59
C VAL A 63 15.76 11.89 5.03
N LYS A 64 16.84 12.36 4.39
CA LYS A 64 18.19 11.96 4.77
C LYS A 64 18.61 12.73 6.01
N THR A 65 19.02 12.02 7.04
CA THR A 65 19.69 12.63 8.20
C THR A 65 21.19 12.25 8.18
N GLY A 66 22.06 13.24 7.98
CA GLY A 66 23.53 13.09 8.00
C GLY A 66 24.21 12.80 6.65
N ASP A 67 25.55 12.67 6.69
CA ASP A 67 26.48 12.83 5.57
C ASP A 67 26.38 11.83 4.39
N ARG A 68 25.49 10.84 4.42
CA ARG A 68 25.41 9.81 3.36
C ARG A 68 24.07 9.82 2.66
N ALA A 69 24.07 10.28 1.43
CA ALA A 69 22.98 10.11 0.51
C ALA A 69 22.79 8.62 0.12
N PRO A 70 21.58 8.03 0.21
CA PRO A 70 21.25 6.78 -0.47
C PRO A 70 21.60 6.91 -1.95
N SER A 71 22.42 5.96 -2.41
CA SER A 71 22.87 5.88 -3.80
C SER A 71 21.96 4.95 -4.57
N LEU A 72 21.38 5.46 -5.67
CA LEU A 72 20.59 4.68 -6.62
C LEU A 72 21.42 3.61 -7.35
N ALA A 73 22.76 3.66 -7.26
CA ALA A 73 23.63 2.64 -7.85
C ALA A 73 23.49 1.28 -7.15
N THR A 74 23.07 1.26 -5.87
CA THR A 74 22.91 0.00 -5.14
C THR A 74 21.54 -0.62 -5.37
N ALA A 75 21.51 -1.94 -5.57
CA ALA A 75 20.26 -2.67 -5.75
C ALA A 75 19.36 -2.61 -4.49
N ALA A 76 19.95 -2.52 -3.30
CA ALA A 76 19.20 -2.40 -2.05
C ALA A 76 18.36 -1.11 -2.01
N THR A 77 18.99 0.05 -2.30
CA THR A 77 18.27 1.33 -2.38
C THR A 77 17.14 1.26 -3.41
N ARG A 78 17.43 0.78 -4.63
CA ARG A 78 16.40 0.74 -5.68
C ARG A 78 15.21 -0.16 -5.32
N ARG A 79 15.46 -1.30 -4.67
CA ARG A 79 14.39 -2.21 -4.22
C ARG A 79 13.55 -1.59 -3.10
N GLN A 80 14.18 -0.94 -2.13
CA GLN A 80 13.45 -0.23 -1.07
C GLN A 80 12.57 0.88 -1.64
N LEU A 81 13.11 1.71 -2.52
CA LEU A 81 12.33 2.80 -3.13
C LEU A 81 11.17 2.27 -4.00
N LEU A 82 11.39 1.16 -4.72
CA LEU A 82 10.33 0.47 -5.46
C LEU A 82 9.24 -0.09 -4.52
N GLU A 83 9.63 -0.63 -3.37
CA GLU A 83 8.68 -1.09 -2.34
C GLU A 83 7.78 0.05 -1.88
N TYR A 84 8.32 1.25 -1.66
CA TYR A 84 7.51 2.43 -1.35
C TYR A 84 6.47 2.74 -2.43
N VAL A 85 6.89 2.79 -3.69
CA VAL A 85 5.99 3.05 -4.84
C VAL A 85 4.85 2.03 -4.88
N VAL A 86 5.16 0.74 -4.73
CA VAL A 86 4.18 -0.34 -4.81
C VAL A 86 3.25 -0.34 -3.59
N ALA A 87 3.80 -0.34 -2.38
CA ALA A 87 3.04 -0.54 -1.15
C ALA A 87 2.19 0.69 -0.79
N TYR A 88 2.73 1.91 -0.93
CA TYR A 88 1.97 3.14 -0.72
C TYR A 88 1.10 3.55 -1.92
N ARG A 89 1.25 2.86 -3.06
CA ARG A 89 0.65 3.26 -4.35
C ARG A 89 0.99 4.71 -4.69
N ALA A 90 2.27 5.05 -4.55
CA ALA A 90 2.78 6.37 -4.84
C ALA A 90 3.16 6.48 -6.33
N ASP A 91 3.12 7.69 -6.86
CA ASP A 91 3.52 8.04 -8.23
C ASP A 91 5.04 8.29 -8.36
N GLY A 92 5.80 8.15 -7.27
CA GLY A 92 7.23 8.40 -7.21
C GLY A 92 7.74 8.60 -5.78
N VAL A 93 9.06 8.82 -5.66
CA VAL A 93 9.73 9.08 -4.38
C VAL A 93 10.50 10.40 -4.43
N LEU A 94 10.46 11.17 -3.35
CA LEU A 94 11.32 12.33 -3.12
C LEU A 94 12.43 11.95 -2.14
N LEU A 95 13.67 12.14 -2.55
CA LEU A 95 14.83 12.10 -1.67
C LEU A 95 15.10 13.52 -1.18
N VAL A 96 14.83 13.76 0.10
CA VAL A 96 14.93 15.09 0.71
C VAL A 96 16.24 15.19 1.47
N ASP A 97 17.01 16.24 1.19
CA ASP A 97 18.24 16.61 1.88
C ASP A 97 18.06 18.00 2.51
N PRO A 98 17.63 18.07 3.78
CA PRO A 98 17.41 19.34 4.47
C PRO A 98 18.70 20.13 4.69
N GLU A 99 19.85 19.45 4.79
CA GLU A 99 21.15 20.11 5.03
C GLU A 99 21.65 20.81 3.76
N ALA A 100 21.46 20.18 2.60
CA ALA A 100 21.77 20.77 1.30
C ALA A 100 20.64 21.65 0.74
N GLY A 101 19.46 21.66 1.37
CA GLY A 101 18.26 22.35 0.85
C GLY A 101 17.77 21.78 -0.48
N ALA A 102 17.97 20.48 -0.71
CA ALA A 102 17.71 19.83 -1.99
C ALA A 102 16.58 18.81 -1.89
N ILE A 103 15.78 18.72 -2.97
CA ILE A 103 14.77 17.69 -3.17
C ILE A 103 15.04 17.05 -4.53
N HIS A 104 15.26 15.74 -4.54
CA HIS A 104 15.44 14.98 -5.78
C HIS A 104 14.26 14.04 -5.99
N GLU A 105 13.61 14.16 -7.14
CA GLU A 105 12.55 13.24 -7.52
C GLU A 105 13.15 11.98 -8.18
N VAL A 106 12.67 10.83 -7.73
CA VAL A 106 12.96 9.51 -8.28
C VAL A 106 11.68 9.00 -8.90
N ASP A 107 11.64 9.06 -10.23
CA ASP A 107 10.57 8.49 -11.04
C ASP A 107 10.93 7.05 -11.44
N PHE A 108 9.92 6.20 -11.51
CA PHE A 108 10.06 4.82 -11.93
C PHE A 108 9.27 4.63 -13.21
N ASP A 109 9.98 4.63 -14.34
CA ASP A 109 9.42 4.30 -15.67
C ASP A 109 9.13 2.79 -15.75
N LEU A 110 8.14 2.36 -14.99
CA LEU A 110 7.57 1.03 -15.06
C LEU A 110 6.47 1.11 -16.12
N ALA A 111 6.80 0.70 -17.34
CA ALA A 111 5.83 0.63 -18.43
C ALA A 111 4.51 0.01 -17.92
N ARG A 112 3.44 0.82 -17.86
CA ARG A 112 2.11 0.37 -17.43
C ARG A 112 1.42 -0.51 -18.48
N ASP A 113 2.13 -0.97 -19.51
CA ASP A 113 1.63 -1.72 -20.65
C ASP A 113 1.54 -3.23 -20.40
N ALA A 114 1.24 -3.66 -19.16
CA ALA A 114 0.72 -5.01 -19.00
C ALA A 114 -0.71 -5.02 -19.57
N PRO A 115 -1.05 -5.89 -20.55
CA PRO A 115 -2.44 -6.07 -20.95
C PRO A 115 -3.27 -6.37 -19.69
N PRO A 116 -4.55 -5.93 -19.62
CA PRO A 116 -5.38 -6.15 -18.45
C PRO A 116 -5.31 -7.63 -18.07
N ALA A 117 -5.05 -7.90 -16.79
CA ALA A 117 -4.99 -9.26 -16.29
C ALA A 117 -6.25 -10.02 -16.76
N PRO A 118 -6.11 -11.28 -17.23
CA PRO A 118 -7.29 -12.07 -17.57
C PRO A 118 -8.26 -12.05 -16.38
N PRO A 119 -9.59 -11.99 -16.62
CA PRO A 119 -10.55 -11.99 -15.53
C PRO A 119 -10.24 -13.17 -14.60
N PRO A 120 -10.38 -13.00 -13.27
CA PRO A 120 -10.13 -14.10 -12.34
C PRO A 120 -10.96 -15.31 -12.80
N PRO A 121 -10.44 -16.54 -12.68
CA PRO A 121 -11.20 -17.73 -13.05
C PRO A 121 -12.54 -17.64 -12.32
N SER A 122 -13.63 -17.60 -13.09
CA SER A 122 -14.99 -17.55 -12.54
C SER A 122 -15.08 -18.68 -11.51
N SER A 123 -15.20 -18.31 -10.24
CA SER A 123 -15.20 -19.30 -9.17
C SER A 123 -16.29 -20.33 -9.48
N ILE A 124 -15.85 -21.58 -9.43
CA ILE A 124 -16.68 -22.76 -9.57
C ILE A 124 -17.92 -22.57 -8.68
N ARG A 125 -19.08 -22.50 -9.34
CA ARG A 125 -20.45 -22.75 -8.83
C ARG A 125 -20.53 -22.81 -7.30
N SER A 126 -21.06 -21.75 -6.70
CA SER A 126 -21.67 -21.83 -5.38
C SER A 126 -22.67 -22.99 -5.36
N ARG A 127 -22.35 -24.06 -4.61
CA ARG A 127 -23.31 -25.09 -4.21
C ARG A 127 -24.23 -24.52 -3.12
N VAL A 128 -24.87 -23.39 -3.39
CA VAL A 128 -25.97 -22.81 -2.59
C VAL A 128 -27.23 -22.92 -3.45
N GLY A 129 -27.72 -24.15 -3.58
CA GLY A 129 -28.87 -24.47 -4.43
C GLY A 129 -29.55 -25.79 -4.12
N TRP A 130 -29.35 -26.36 -2.93
CA TRP A 130 -30.03 -27.60 -2.50
C TRP A 130 -30.78 -27.49 -1.16
N PHE A 131 -30.81 -26.33 -0.50
CA PHE A 131 -31.55 -26.17 0.75
C PHE A 131 -33.03 -25.75 0.59
N ALA A 132 -33.49 -25.37 -0.61
CA ALA A 132 -34.89 -24.98 -0.82
C ALA A 132 -35.84 -26.12 -1.27
N ALA A 133 -35.33 -27.21 -1.85
CA ALA A 133 -36.17 -28.33 -2.29
C ALA A 133 -36.51 -29.33 -1.16
N GLY A 134 -35.64 -29.47 -0.15
CA GLY A 134 -35.87 -30.39 0.98
C GLY A 134 -36.91 -29.89 1.99
N VAL A 135 -37.04 -28.57 2.16
CA VAL A 135 -38.00 -27.98 3.11
C VAL A 135 -39.44 -28.07 2.60
N VAL A 136 -39.66 -27.96 1.28
CA VAL A 136 -41.01 -28.09 0.70
C VAL A 136 -41.52 -29.54 0.78
N ALA A 137 -40.66 -30.54 0.57
CA ALA A 137 -41.05 -31.96 0.72
C ALA A 137 -41.35 -32.33 2.18
N GLY A 138 -40.59 -31.80 3.15
CA GLY A 138 -40.81 -32.03 4.58
C GLY A 138 -42.09 -31.37 5.11
N ALA A 139 -42.45 -30.17 4.63
CA ALA A 139 -43.65 -29.47 5.05
C ALA A 139 -44.95 -30.12 4.52
N ILE A 140 -44.93 -30.75 3.35
CA ILE A 140 -46.10 -31.45 2.80
C ILE A 140 -46.40 -32.74 3.58
N ALA A 141 -45.38 -33.46 4.06
CA ALA A 141 -45.57 -34.68 4.84
C ALA A 141 -46.16 -34.40 6.25
N ALA A 142 -45.85 -33.25 6.86
CA ALA A 142 -46.33 -32.91 8.20
C ALA A 142 -47.83 -32.51 8.23
N VAL A 143 -48.38 -31.95 7.15
CA VAL A 143 -49.81 -31.56 7.10
C VAL A 143 -50.74 -32.75 6.89
N ALA A 144 -50.25 -33.85 6.28
CA ALA A 144 -51.05 -35.07 6.08
C ALA A 144 -51.23 -35.92 7.35
N ALA A 145 -50.45 -35.69 8.40
CA ALA A 145 -50.44 -36.51 9.61
C ALA A 145 -51.34 -35.99 10.76
N VAL A 146 -52.03 -34.86 10.58
CA VAL A 146 -52.83 -34.20 11.65
C VAL A 146 -54.33 -34.10 11.31
N ALA A 147 -54.83 -34.90 10.37
CA ALA A 147 -56.28 -34.99 10.16
C ALA A 147 -56.88 -36.11 11.04
N PRO A 148 -57.76 -35.79 12.02
CA PRO A 148 -58.45 -36.79 12.83
C PRO A 148 -59.62 -37.42 12.07
N TRP A 149 -59.91 -38.69 12.36
CA TRP A 149 -61.18 -39.35 12.07
C TRP A 149 -62.22 -38.95 13.12
#